data_AF-A0A830GJH3-F1
#
_entry.id   AF-A0A830GJH3-F1
#
_cell.length_a   1.000
_cell.length_b   1.000
_cell.length_c   1.000
_cell.angle_alpha   90.00
_cell.angle_beta   90.00
_cell.angle_gamma   90.00
#
_symmetry.space_group_name_H-M   'P 1'
#
loop_
_entity.id
_entity.type
_entity.pdbx_description
1 polymer ?
#
loop_
_entity_poly.entity_id
_entity_poly.type
_entity_poly.pdbx_seq_one_letter_code
_entity_poly.pdbx_strand_id
1 'polypeptide(L)'
;MVSGEAGDRTRTDAHLRERPLRDYLGGEEELFYVLLNQRVGVERTREETVQIRPAADCGAVAGLTDRRVLLLVGDPDGHDGDFVASLPYADVTDATAVTEMLTASLRFETAAGATWSFTAREADVDDVAQFLADACDGWGEVTTALDELDGHCDALAAALDAANWAAFDDRRAAAESALETARDGADDAPIDGVVDRVERLSTDLYRLVRDRHVGRGEELLSEAERLLDDGAFEASHDRVETARERFQDATDVATAHDVDDEPAQAGLAAADDLEASVTARPIEAAREAYDAVDDEGDPADRVAALEDALDAYRVVARVVTAGERPFDGDSETVREETEPVIADLVRARVECARERRAAGEWEWEAGNDEAAYDLLSAARDDFDRAVELAAEFPPGDADAIRREREQLVEDIDPLVIRYELTQANEKLEH
;
A
#
# COMPACT_ATOMS: atom_id res chain seq x y z
N MET A 1 -17.19 37.16 15.24
CA MET A 1 -16.71 37.87 14.03
C MET A 1 -16.63 39.37 14.26
N VAL A 2 -15.45 39.88 14.63
CA VAL A 2 -15.09 41.29 14.41
C VAL A 2 -14.11 41.30 13.24
N SER A 3 -14.55 41.83 12.10
CA SER A 3 -13.72 41.94 10.90
C SER A 3 -12.62 42.98 11.11
N GLY A 4 -11.38 42.52 11.23
CA GLY A 4 -10.21 43.37 10.97
C GLY A 4 -10.13 43.68 9.48
N GLU A 5 -10.56 44.89 9.09
CA GLU A 5 -10.40 45.40 7.72
C GLU A 5 -8.91 45.41 7.32
N ALA A 6 -8.63 45.31 6.01
CA ALA A 6 -7.28 45.29 5.43
C ALA A 6 -6.36 46.47 5.84
N GLY A 7 -6.90 47.53 6.45
CA GLY A 7 -6.14 48.64 7.04
C GLY A 7 -5.44 48.30 8.37
N ASP A 8 -5.92 47.30 9.12
CA ASP A 8 -5.37 46.92 10.43
C ASP A 8 -4.14 46.01 10.28
N ARG A 9 -4.17 45.10 9.30
CA ARG A 9 -3.05 44.20 8.95
C ARG A 9 -1.75 44.93 8.60
N THR A 10 -1.85 46.03 7.85
CA THR A 10 -0.68 46.85 7.44
C THR A 10 -0.06 47.60 8.63
N ARG A 11 -0.85 47.84 9.69
CA ARG A 11 -0.41 48.55 10.89
C ARG A 11 0.31 47.62 11.87
N THR A 12 -0.11 46.36 11.92
CA THR A 12 0.51 45.30 12.73
C THR A 12 1.91 44.91 12.25
N ASP A 13 2.11 44.77 10.94
CA ASP A 13 3.42 44.44 10.36
C ASP A 13 4.46 45.56 10.58
N ALA A 14 4.00 46.81 10.68
CA ALA A 14 4.87 47.96 10.99
C ALA A 14 5.38 47.99 12.44
N HIS A 15 4.89 47.09 13.31
CA HIS A 15 5.37 46.97 14.70
C HIS A 15 6.54 45.98 14.86
N LEU A 16 6.82 45.15 13.85
CA LEU A 16 7.84 44.10 13.90
C LEU A 16 9.02 44.44 12.99
N ARG A 17 10.22 44.01 13.38
CA ARG A 17 11.47 44.36 12.69
C ARG A 17 11.83 43.36 11.61
N GLU A 18 11.67 42.07 11.89
CA GLU A 18 12.21 41.01 11.03
C GLU A 18 11.25 40.58 9.94
N ARG A 19 10.02 40.27 10.32
CA ARG A 19 9.03 39.66 9.43
C ARG A 19 7.61 40.08 9.84
N PRO A 20 6.64 40.08 8.90
CA PRO A 20 5.25 40.36 9.19
C PRO A 20 4.65 39.35 10.18
N LEU A 21 3.55 39.72 10.86
CA LEU A 21 2.93 38.89 11.89
C LEU A 21 2.59 37.47 11.39
N ARG A 22 2.12 37.36 10.15
CA ARG A 22 1.74 36.08 9.52
C ARG A 22 2.89 35.06 9.44
N ASP A 23 4.14 35.53 9.41
CA ASP A 23 5.31 34.66 9.29
C ASP A 23 5.73 34.09 10.67
N TYR A 24 5.07 34.53 11.75
CA TYR A 24 5.20 33.97 13.11
C TYR A 24 4.09 32.96 13.46
N LEU A 25 3.01 32.97 12.68
CA LEU A 25 1.93 31.99 12.78
C LEU A 25 2.39 30.67 12.15
N GLY A 26 1.96 29.54 12.72
CA GLY A 26 2.04 28.24 12.06
C GLY A 26 1.28 28.28 10.73
N GLY A 27 1.60 27.38 9.80
CA GLY A 27 1.13 27.44 8.41
C GLY A 27 -0.37 27.71 8.23
N GLU A 28 -1.19 27.13 9.12
CA GLU A 28 -2.65 27.28 9.14
C GLU A 28 -3.17 27.78 10.51
N GLU A 29 -2.36 28.51 11.28
CA GLU A 29 -2.79 29.09 12.55
C GLU A 29 -3.60 30.38 12.28
N GLU A 30 -4.81 30.45 12.86
CA GLU A 30 -5.74 31.56 12.67
C GLU A 30 -5.72 32.53 13.85
N LEU A 31 -5.88 33.81 13.57
CA LEU A 31 -5.79 34.88 14.56
C LEU A 31 -7.19 35.44 14.86
N PHE A 32 -7.63 35.32 16.12
CA PHE A 32 -8.93 35.80 16.58
C PHE A 32 -8.88 37.23 17.10
N TYR A 33 -7.85 37.55 17.90
CA TYR A 33 -7.68 38.88 18.50
C TYR A 33 -6.25 39.38 18.36
N VAL A 34 -6.12 40.71 18.27
CA VAL A 34 -4.84 41.40 18.20
C VAL A 34 -4.86 42.62 19.10
N LEU A 35 -3.93 42.66 20.05
CA LEU A 35 -3.64 43.84 20.86
C LEU A 35 -2.29 44.43 20.43
N LEU A 36 -2.23 45.76 20.35
CA LEU A 36 -1.04 46.49 19.91
C LEU A 36 -0.62 47.53 20.95
N ASN A 37 0.70 47.65 21.17
CA ASN A 37 1.25 48.80 21.90
C ASN A 37 2.61 49.23 21.33
N GLN A 38 2.95 50.52 21.48
CA GLN A 38 4.11 51.12 20.80
C GLN A 38 5.35 51.31 21.68
N ARG A 39 5.22 51.19 23.00
CA ARG A 39 6.27 51.65 23.92
C ARG A 39 6.44 50.80 25.16
N VAL A 40 5.35 50.17 25.61
CA VAL A 40 5.32 49.45 26.89
C VAL A 40 5.93 48.06 26.71
N GLY A 41 5.65 47.43 25.57
CA GLY A 41 6.10 46.10 25.25
C GLY A 41 5.32 45.03 26.01
N VAL A 42 6.04 44.04 26.52
CA VAL A 42 5.52 42.94 27.33
C VAL A 42 6.22 42.96 28.67
N GLU A 43 5.48 42.74 29.76
CA GLU A 43 6.05 42.49 31.08
C GLU A 43 5.92 41.01 31.43
N ARG A 44 6.99 40.44 31.96
CA ARG A 44 7.03 39.06 32.47
C ARG A 44 7.55 39.06 33.90
N THR A 45 6.77 38.53 34.83
CA THR A 45 7.13 38.39 36.24
C THR A 45 7.25 36.91 36.59
N ARG A 46 8.37 36.53 37.20
CA ARG A 46 8.59 35.21 37.84
C ARG A 46 9.05 35.42 39.28
N GLU A 47 10.37 35.43 39.49
CA GLU A 47 11.01 35.89 40.73
C GLU A 47 11.32 37.39 40.67
N GLU A 48 11.66 37.88 39.47
CA GLU A 48 11.87 39.29 39.14
C GLU A 48 10.95 39.70 37.99
N THR A 49 10.57 40.96 37.97
CA THR A 49 9.79 41.56 36.87
C THR A 49 10.73 42.08 35.79
N VAL A 50 10.61 41.53 34.59
CA VAL A 50 11.37 41.95 33.41
C VAL A 50 10.42 42.61 32.42
N GLN A 51 10.76 43.83 32.02
CA GLN A 51 10.03 44.55 30.97
C GLN A 51 10.80 44.45 29.65
N ILE A 52 10.15 43.90 28.63
CA ILE A 52 10.68 43.69 27.28
C ILE A 52 10.08 44.80 26.41
N ARG A 53 10.82 45.89 26.20
CA ARG A 53 10.34 47.06 25.45
C ARG A 53 10.77 47.00 23.99
N PRO A 54 9.90 47.43 23.05
CA PRO A 54 10.26 47.50 21.64
C PRO A 54 11.30 48.59 21.36
N ALA A 55 12.04 48.46 20.26
CA ALA A 55 12.89 49.52 19.72
C ALA A 55 12.07 50.78 19.38
N ALA A 56 12.77 51.92 19.25
CA ALA A 56 12.14 53.24 19.05
C ALA A 56 11.21 53.33 17.82
N ASP A 57 11.47 52.52 16.79
CA ASP A 57 10.72 52.48 15.54
C ASP A 57 9.83 51.22 15.41
N CYS A 58 9.69 50.44 16.48
CA CYS A 58 8.93 49.19 16.54
C CYS A 58 7.80 49.26 17.57
N GLY A 59 7.04 48.18 17.72
CA GLY A 59 6.03 48.02 18.77
C GLY A 59 5.96 46.59 19.28
N ALA A 60 4.87 46.28 19.98
CA ALA A 60 4.57 44.95 20.48
C ALA A 60 3.16 44.53 20.08
N VAL A 61 3.00 43.23 19.89
CA VAL A 61 1.77 42.57 19.45
C VAL A 61 1.46 41.44 20.42
N ALA A 62 0.22 41.36 20.90
CA ALA A 62 -0.31 40.15 21.51
C ALA A 62 -1.43 39.62 20.61
N GLY A 63 -1.23 38.43 20.05
CA GLY A 63 -2.20 37.72 19.23
C GLY A 63 -2.79 36.55 19.99
N LEU A 64 -4.11 36.36 19.92
CA LEU A 64 -4.76 35.14 20.38
C LEU A 64 -5.24 34.37 19.15
N THR A 65 -4.90 33.09 19.10
CA THR A 65 -5.10 32.23 17.93
C THR A 65 -6.02 31.05 18.22
N ASP A 66 -6.20 30.15 17.27
CA ASP A 66 -6.82 28.84 17.48
C ASP A 66 -5.94 27.88 18.32
N ARG A 67 -4.69 28.25 18.66
CA ARG A 67 -3.73 27.35 19.34
C ARG A 67 -3.13 27.91 20.62
N ARG A 68 -2.86 29.22 20.65
CA ARG A 68 -1.98 29.84 21.65
C ARG A 68 -2.17 31.36 21.75
N VAL A 69 -1.65 31.90 22.84
CA VAL A 69 -1.27 33.32 22.96
C VAL A 69 0.12 33.51 22.35
N LEU A 70 0.23 34.40 21.37
CA LEU A 70 1.49 34.80 20.73
C LEU A 70 1.85 36.23 21.13
N LEU A 71 2.94 36.39 21.86
CA LEU A 71 3.49 37.70 22.25
C LEU A 71 4.73 38.01 21.41
N LEU A 72 4.70 39.13 20.72
CA LEU A 72 5.81 39.62 19.89
C LEU A 72 6.23 41.01 20.35
N VAL A 73 7.53 41.27 20.41
CA VAL A 73 8.09 42.61 20.65
C VAL A 73 9.15 42.87 19.59
N GLY A 74 9.04 43.98 18.86
CA GLY A 74 9.95 44.29 17.78
C GLY A 74 11.31 44.79 18.28
N ASP A 75 12.37 44.06 17.93
CA ASP A 75 13.80 44.37 18.19
C ASP A 75 14.09 44.91 19.61
N PRO A 76 13.71 44.20 20.70
CA PRO A 76 13.92 44.70 22.05
C PRO A 76 15.39 44.66 22.46
N ASP A 77 15.78 45.57 23.36
CA ASP A 77 17.15 45.65 23.88
C ASP A 77 17.61 44.30 24.46
N GLY A 78 18.74 43.79 23.97
CA GLY A 78 19.32 42.52 24.42
C GLY A 78 18.85 41.29 23.65
N HIS A 79 18.06 41.46 22.59
CA HIS A 79 17.68 40.42 21.64
C HIS A 79 18.28 40.70 20.26
N ASP A 80 18.50 39.64 19.47
CA ASP A 80 18.85 39.75 18.05
C ASP A 80 17.56 39.52 17.27
N GLY A 81 16.92 40.61 16.83
CA GLY A 81 15.63 40.56 16.15
C GLY A 81 14.42 40.62 17.08
N ASP A 82 13.25 40.24 16.54
CA ASP A 82 11.99 40.28 17.29
C ASP A 82 11.99 39.25 18.43
N PHE A 83 11.52 39.65 19.60
CA PHE A 83 11.22 38.73 20.67
C PHE A 83 9.91 38.01 20.40
N VAL A 84 9.90 36.69 20.63
CA VAL A 84 8.73 35.82 20.46
C VAL A 84 8.51 35.01 21.73
N ALA A 85 7.29 35.06 22.27
CA ALA A 85 6.81 34.10 23.25
C ALA A 85 5.50 33.47 22.77
N SER A 86 5.50 32.15 22.71
CA SER A 86 4.38 31.30 22.29
C SER A 86 3.88 30.54 23.51
N LEU A 87 2.64 30.77 23.91
CA LEU A 87 2.05 30.23 25.14
C LEU A 87 0.75 29.50 24.81
N PRO A 88 0.76 28.15 24.76
CA PRO A 88 -0.44 27.34 24.55
C PRO A 88 -1.52 27.67 25.59
N TYR A 89 -2.79 27.53 25.24
CA TYR A 89 -3.88 27.77 26.20
C TYR A 89 -3.81 26.83 27.40
N ALA A 90 -3.35 25.59 27.22
CA ALA A 90 -3.11 24.64 28.30
C ALA A 90 -2.10 25.11 29.35
N ASP A 91 -1.17 25.99 28.96
CA ASP A 91 -0.16 26.54 29.86
C ASP A 91 -0.66 27.76 30.62
N VAL A 92 -1.83 28.32 30.28
CA VAL A 92 -2.40 29.51 30.92
C VAL A 92 -3.44 29.07 31.95
N THR A 93 -3.30 29.57 33.19
CA THR A 93 -4.13 29.13 34.32
C THR A 93 -5.15 30.15 34.77
N ASP A 94 -4.94 31.42 34.43
CA ASP A 94 -5.83 32.53 34.77
C ASP A 94 -5.59 33.68 33.80
N ALA A 95 -6.65 34.43 33.47
CA ALA A 95 -6.58 35.58 32.60
C ALA A 95 -7.54 36.68 33.08
N THR A 96 -7.01 37.88 33.25
CA THR A 96 -7.75 39.03 33.77
C THR A 96 -7.40 40.31 33.02
N ALA A 97 -8.41 41.15 32.85
CA ALA A 97 -8.22 42.52 32.42
C ALA A 97 -7.99 43.41 33.65
N VAL A 98 -6.90 44.19 33.63
CA VAL A 98 -6.57 45.16 34.68
C VAL A 98 -6.64 46.56 34.12
N THR A 99 -7.66 47.32 34.53
CA THR A 99 -7.88 48.70 34.07
C THR A 99 -7.33 49.71 35.08
N GLU A 100 -6.43 50.58 34.61
CA GLU A 100 -5.82 51.65 35.39
C GLU A 100 -6.02 53.01 34.70
N MET A 101 -6.92 53.84 35.23
CA MET A 101 -7.27 55.23 34.86
C MET A 101 -7.45 55.59 33.35
N LEU A 102 -6.47 55.30 32.48
CA LEU A 102 -6.43 55.61 31.05
C LEU A 102 -5.92 54.45 30.17
N THR A 103 -5.53 53.31 30.76
CA THR A 103 -4.98 52.14 30.05
C THR A 103 -5.51 50.84 30.66
N ALA A 104 -5.69 49.80 29.85
CA ALA A 104 -5.98 48.46 30.35
C ALA A 104 -4.83 47.51 30.00
N SER A 105 -4.61 46.50 30.83
CA SER A 105 -3.61 45.47 30.58
C SER A 105 -4.23 44.09 30.66
N LEU A 106 -3.98 43.27 29.64
CA LEU A 106 -4.24 41.85 29.68
C LEU A 106 -3.17 41.21 30.57
N ARG A 107 -3.57 40.66 31.72
CA ARG A 107 -2.69 39.92 32.61
C ARG A 107 -3.10 38.47 32.64
N PHE A 108 -2.14 37.56 32.50
CA PHE A 108 -2.42 36.13 32.60
C PHE A 108 -1.27 35.39 33.26
N GLU A 109 -1.60 34.30 33.94
CA GLU A 109 -0.66 33.45 34.65
C GLU A 109 -0.45 32.16 33.89
N THR A 110 0.77 31.63 33.97
CA THR A 110 1.12 30.35 33.36
C THR A 110 1.37 29.28 34.41
N ALA A 111 1.14 28.01 34.07
CA ALA A 111 1.38 26.85 34.94
C ALA A 111 2.84 26.79 35.45
N ALA A 112 3.78 27.36 34.70
CA ALA A 112 5.17 27.53 35.09
C ALA A 112 5.42 28.64 36.14
N GLY A 113 4.36 29.26 36.68
CA GLY A 113 4.42 30.31 37.69
C GLY A 113 4.89 31.67 37.16
N ALA A 114 4.75 31.93 35.86
CA ALA A 114 5.07 33.23 35.27
C ALA A 114 3.79 34.03 35.02
N THR A 115 3.75 35.28 35.48
CA THR A 115 2.71 36.25 35.17
C THR A 115 3.15 37.11 33.99
N TRP A 116 2.34 37.16 32.96
CA TRP A 116 2.53 38.02 31.79
C TRP A 116 1.56 39.20 31.85
N SER A 117 1.99 40.36 31.36
CA SER A 117 1.15 41.55 31.26
C SER A 117 1.41 42.27 29.94
N PHE A 118 0.33 42.56 29.21
CA PHE A 118 0.34 43.31 27.97
C PHE A 118 -0.62 44.50 28.05
N THR A 119 -0.08 45.71 28.05
CA THR A 119 -0.89 46.93 28.09
C THR A 119 -1.41 47.28 26.69
N ALA A 120 -2.71 47.53 26.56
CA ALA A 120 -3.37 47.95 25.34
C ALA A 120 -4.48 49.00 25.62
N ARG A 121 -5.30 49.32 24.61
CA ARG A 121 -6.43 50.24 24.76
C ARG A 121 -7.57 49.54 25.50
N GLU A 122 -8.23 50.28 26.39
CA GLU A 122 -9.25 49.75 27.32
C GLU A 122 -10.34 48.91 26.65
N ALA A 123 -10.91 49.38 25.53
CA ALA A 123 -12.04 48.73 24.87
C ALA A 123 -11.73 47.35 24.27
N ASP A 124 -10.45 46.98 24.10
CA ASP A 124 -10.06 45.73 23.45
C ASP A 124 -9.59 44.66 24.46
N VAL A 125 -9.33 45.04 25.71
CA VAL A 125 -8.68 44.14 26.70
C VAL A 125 -9.67 43.26 27.45
N ASP A 126 -10.86 43.77 27.77
CA ASP A 126 -11.88 43.01 28.52
C ASP A 126 -12.37 41.79 27.72
N ASP A 127 -12.69 41.99 26.43
CA ASP A 127 -13.14 40.92 25.53
C ASP A 127 -12.04 39.86 25.32
N VAL A 128 -10.78 40.30 25.23
CA VAL A 128 -9.62 39.40 25.07
C VAL A 128 -9.33 38.61 26.34
N ALA A 129 -9.47 39.23 27.52
CA ALA A 129 -9.29 38.55 28.80
C ALA A 129 -10.39 37.51 29.04
N GLN A 130 -11.64 37.86 28.72
CA GLN A 130 -12.77 36.93 28.80
C GLN A 130 -12.57 35.75 27.85
N PHE A 131 -12.22 36.00 26.60
CA PHE A 131 -11.90 34.93 25.64
C PHE A 131 -10.77 34.04 26.14
N LEU A 132 -9.69 34.62 26.67
CA LEU A 132 -8.57 33.85 27.19
C LEU A 132 -8.98 33.00 28.39
N ALA A 133 -9.76 33.52 29.32
CA ALA A 133 -10.27 32.76 30.47
C ALA A 133 -11.14 31.58 30.01
N ASP A 134 -12.07 31.81 29.08
CA ASP A 134 -12.94 30.77 28.52
C ASP A 134 -12.12 29.69 27.79
N ALA A 135 -11.07 30.08 27.06
CA ALA A 135 -10.15 29.16 26.41
C ALA A 135 -9.30 28.36 27.41
N CYS A 136 -8.87 28.95 28.53
CA CYS A 136 -8.07 28.24 29.53
C CYS A 136 -8.91 27.16 30.25
N ASP A 137 -10.14 27.49 30.62
CA ASP A 137 -11.00 26.62 31.43
C ASP A 137 -11.56 25.42 30.64
N GLY A 138 -11.76 25.54 29.32
CA GLY A 138 -12.33 24.46 28.51
C GLY A 138 -11.40 23.83 27.47
N TRP A 139 -10.29 24.48 27.08
CA TRP A 139 -9.64 24.18 25.79
C TRP A 139 -8.19 23.71 25.91
N GLY A 140 -7.61 23.70 27.10
CA GLY A 140 -6.26 23.19 27.31
C GLY A 140 -6.11 21.73 26.87
N GLU A 141 -7.08 20.88 27.22
CA GLU A 141 -7.10 19.47 26.82
C GLU A 141 -7.38 19.31 25.31
N VAL A 142 -8.30 20.09 24.75
CA VAL A 142 -8.64 20.07 23.31
C VAL A 142 -7.44 20.47 22.45
N THR A 143 -6.79 21.57 22.78
CA THR A 143 -5.63 22.07 22.02
C THR A 143 -4.44 21.12 22.11
N THR A 144 -4.21 20.51 23.27
CA THR A 144 -3.20 19.46 23.45
C THR A 144 -3.52 18.25 22.57
N ALA A 145 -4.77 17.77 22.58
CA ALA A 145 -5.20 16.64 21.77
C ALA A 145 -5.08 16.93 20.26
N LEU A 146 -5.36 18.17 19.82
CA LEU A 146 -5.19 18.59 18.43
C LEU A 146 -3.73 18.67 17.99
N ASP A 147 -2.82 19.14 18.86
CA ASP A 147 -1.39 19.15 18.59
C ASP A 147 -0.81 17.72 18.58
N GLU A 148 -1.29 16.86 19.48
CA GLU A 148 -0.97 15.44 19.44
C GLU A 148 -1.45 14.82 18.14
N LEU A 149 -2.74 14.96 17.79
CA LEU A 149 -3.33 14.45 16.55
C LEU A 149 -2.54 14.88 15.31
N ASP A 150 -2.13 16.15 15.21
CA ASP A 150 -1.28 16.66 14.12
C ASP A 150 0.03 15.88 14.01
N GLY A 151 0.76 15.72 15.14
CA GLY A 151 1.97 14.90 15.18
C GLY A 151 1.70 13.40 14.98
N HIS A 152 0.47 12.94 15.15
CA HIS A 152 0.04 11.58 14.84
C HIS A 152 -0.18 11.41 13.33
N CYS A 153 -0.82 12.37 12.68
CA CYS A 153 -0.97 12.42 11.23
C CYS A 153 0.38 12.48 10.51
N ASP A 154 1.34 13.28 10.98
CA ASP A 154 2.70 13.32 10.43
C ASP A 154 3.40 11.96 10.47
N ALA A 155 3.27 11.25 11.60
CA ALA A 155 3.86 9.92 11.77
C ALA A 155 3.16 8.86 10.91
N LEU A 156 1.84 8.96 10.74
CA LEU A 156 1.06 8.09 9.85
C LEU A 156 1.47 8.30 8.39
N ALA A 157 1.60 9.55 7.95
CA ALA A 157 2.08 9.89 6.61
C ALA A 157 3.48 9.32 6.35
N ALA A 158 4.41 9.47 7.31
CA ALA A 158 5.75 8.89 7.19
C ALA A 158 5.73 7.35 7.15
N ALA A 159 4.84 6.70 7.89
CA ALA A 159 4.67 5.24 7.84
C ALA A 159 4.08 4.77 6.50
N LEU A 160 3.16 5.55 5.93
CA LEU A 160 2.56 5.31 4.61
C LEU A 160 3.62 5.38 3.50
N ASP A 161 4.43 6.46 3.48
CA ASP A 161 5.52 6.64 2.51
C ASP A 161 6.56 5.50 2.57
N ALA A 162 6.76 4.91 3.75
CA ALA A 162 7.66 3.79 3.96
C ALA A 162 7.02 2.40 3.76
N ALA A 163 5.73 2.34 3.39
CA ALA A 163 4.93 1.12 3.34
C ALA A 163 5.01 0.26 4.63
N ASN A 164 5.12 0.92 5.79
CA ASN A 164 5.23 0.24 7.08
C ASN A 164 3.84 0.10 7.74
N TRP A 165 3.09 -0.89 7.28
CA TRP A 165 1.69 -1.11 7.66
C TRP A 165 1.48 -1.35 9.16
N ALA A 166 2.42 -2.04 9.81
CA ALA A 166 2.37 -2.33 11.24
C ALA A 166 2.55 -1.06 12.07
N ALA A 167 3.55 -0.24 11.73
CA ALA A 167 3.74 1.05 12.40
C ALA A 167 2.56 2.00 12.17
N PHE A 168 1.93 1.95 10.99
CA PHE A 168 0.71 2.71 10.72
C PHE A 168 -0.43 2.28 11.64
N ASP A 169 -0.71 0.97 11.76
CA ASP A 169 -1.80 0.46 12.60
C ASP A 169 -1.60 0.77 14.09
N ASP A 170 -0.37 0.59 14.59
CA ASP A 170 -0.03 0.91 15.97
C ASP A 170 -0.26 2.40 16.28
N ARG A 171 -0.02 3.27 15.30
CA ARG A 171 -0.14 4.72 15.42
C ARG A 171 -1.58 5.21 15.31
N ARG A 172 -2.38 4.57 14.46
CA ARG A 172 -3.77 4.96 14.14
C ARG A 172 -4.64 5.03 15.40
N ALA A 173 -4.56 4.04 16.28
CA ALA A 173 -5.38 3.99 17.49
C ALA A 173 -5.15 5.21 18.40
N ALA A 174 -3.91 5.68 18.50
CA ALA A 174 -3.60 6.90 19.25
C ALA A 174 -4.19 8.14 18.55
N ALA A 175 -4.17 8.19 17.21
CA ALA A 175 -4.69 9.32 16.45
C ALA A 175 -6.21 9.43 16.62
N GLU A 176 -6.92 8.30 16.53
CA GLU A 176 -8.36 8.23 16.75
C GLU A 176 -8.73 8.65 18.18
N SER A 177 -7.96 8.24 19.20
CA SER A 177 -8.18 8.66 20.59
C SER A 177 -7.96 10.15 20.82
N ALA A 178 -6.94 10.75 20.18
CA ALA A 178 -6.69 12.18 20.24
C ALA A 178 -7.81 12.97 19.54
N LEU A 179 -8.28 12.48 18.38
CA LEU A 179 -9.41 13.07 17.66
C LEU A 179 -10.72 13.00 18.47
N GLU A 180 -11.00 11.87 19.13
CA GLU A 180 -12.17 11.72 20.00
C GLU A 180 -12.13 12.74 21.14
N THR A 181 -10.98 12.84 21.84
CA THR A 181 -10.78 13.84 22.91
C THR A 181 -10.98 15.27 22.41
N ALA A 182 -10.47 15.59 21.23
CA ALA A 182 -10.62 16.92 20.64
C ALA A 182 -12.07 17.23 20.24
N ARG A 183 -12.81 16.25 19.69
CA ARG A 183 -14.22 16.40 19.33
C ARG A 183 -15.10 16.61 20.56
N ASP A 184 -14.93 15.76 21.59
CA ASP A 184 -15.73 15.85 22.81
C ASP A 184 -15.59 17.23 23.46
N GLY A 185 -14.36 17.74 23.58
CA GLY A 185 -14.16 19.07 24.16
C GLY A 185 -14.59 20.23 23.26
N ALA A 186 -14.53 20.08 21.93
CA ALA A 186 -15.06 21.08 21.00
C ALA A 186 -16.60 21.14 21.01
N ASP A 187 -17.27 20.02 21.25
CA ASP A 187 -18.73 19.95 21.40
C ASP A 187 -19.19 20.59 22.72
N ASP A 188 -18.42 20.42 23.80
CA ASP A 188 -18.73 20.98 25.12
C ASP A 188 -18.59 22.51 25.15
N ALA A 189 -17.66 23.07 24.38
CA ALA A 189 -17.46 24.50 24.22
C ALA A 189 -17.02 24.82 22.78
N PRO A 190 -17.94 25.16 21.85
CA PRO A 190 -17.58 25.42 20.46
C PRO A 190 -17.08 26.86 20.24
N ILE A 191 -15.90 27.01 19.62
CA ILE A 191 -15.47 28.23 18.89
C ILE A 191 -15.05 27.81 17.49
N ASP A 192 -15.55 28.54 16.50
CA ASP A 192 -15.44 28.25 15.07
C ASP A 192 -14.04 27.72 14.66
N GLY A 193 -12.95 28.40 15.00
CA GLY A 193 -11.62 27.97 14.53
C GLY A 193 -11.07 26.67 15.15
N VAL A 194 -11.52 26.26 16.33
CA VAL A 194 -11.16 24.92 16.86
C VAL A 194 -12.04 23.84 16.27
N VAL A 195 -13.33 24.12 16.04
CA VAL A 195 -14.22 23.22 15.31
C VAL A 195 -13.68 22.98 13.90
N ASP A 196 -13.30 24.04 13.19
CA ASP A 196 -12.70 23.96 11.85
C ASP A 196 -11.38 23.15 11.87
N ARG A 197 -10.55 23.32 12.91
CA ARG A 197 -9.32 22.54 13.09
C ARG A 197 -9.59 21.05 13.37
N VAL A 198 -10.60 20.73 14.17
CA VAL A 198 -11.05 19.34 14.43
C VAL A 198 -11.52 18.70 13.14
N GLU A 199 -12.39 19.37 12.38
CA GLU A 199 -12.93 18.86 11.11
C GLU A 199 -11.83 18.62 10.07
N ARG A 200 -10.88 19.55 9.96
CA ARG A 200 -9.74 19.42 9.06
C ARG A 200 -8.83 18.24 9.46
N LEU A 201 -8.37 18.17 10.71
CA LEU A 201 -7.49 17.07 11.15
C LEU A 201 -8.19 15.71 11.12
N SER A 202 -9.51 15.68 11.37
CA SER A 202 -10.35 14.52 11.11
C SER A 202 -10.28 14.08 9.65
N THR A 203 -10.50 15.02 8.72
CA THR A 203 -10.43 14.77 7.28
C THR A 203 -9.05 14.24 6.89
N ASP A 204 -7.98 14.83 7.40
CA ASP A 204 -6.60 14.42 7.10
C ASP A 204 -6.29 13.01 7.65
N LEU A 205 -6.71 12.71 8.88
CA LEU A 205 -6.57 11.36 9.45
C LEU A 205 -7.26 10.31 8.58
N TYR A 206 -8.52 10.53 8.19
CA TYR A 206 -9.27 9.52 7.44
C TYR A 206 -8.86 9.43 5.97
N ARG A 207 -8.30 10.50 5.38
CA ARG A 207 -7.57 10.40 4.11
C ARG A 207 -6.36 9.47 4.22
N LEU A 208 -5.54 9.62 5.27
CA LEU A 208 -4.38 8.74 5.50
C LEU A 208 -4.81 7.29 5.73
N VAL A 209 -5.90 7.06 6.48
CA VAL A 209 -6.46 5.72 6.70
C VAL A 209 -6.91 5.10 5.38
N ARG A 210 -7.67 5.84 4.55
CA ARG A 210 -8.05 5.40 3.20
C ARG A 210 -6.82 5.06 2.37
N ASP A 211 -5.82 5.95 2.34
CA ASP A 211 -4.62 5.77 1.52
C ASP A 211 -3.79 4.57 1.95
N ARG A 212 -3.79 4.23 3.24
CA ARG A 212 -3.20 2.98 3.74
C ARG A 212 -3.89 1.75 3.15
N HIS A 213 -5.22 1.76 3.05
CA HIS A 213 -5.95 0.64 2.45
C HIS A 213 -5.69 0.56 0.94
N VAL A 214 -5.68 1.69 0.24
CA VAL A 214 -5.32 1.78 -1.18
C VAL A 214 -3.90 1.25 -1.43
N GLY A 215 -2.90 1.77 -0.72
CA GLY A 215 -1.50 1.35 -0.89
C GLY A 215 -1.28 -0.13 -0.59
N ARG A 216 -2.00 -0.70 0.40
CA ARG A 216 -1.94 -2.15 0.65
C ARG A 216 -2.60 -2.96 -0.48
N GLY A 217 -3.70 -2.47 -1.05
CA GLY A 217 -4.33 -3.06 -2.23
C GLY A 217 -3.39 -3.08 -3.44
N GLU A 218 -2.70 -1.97 -3.71
CA GLU A 218 -1.73 -1.86 -4.81
C GLU A 218 -0.54 -2.82 -4.66
N GLU A 219 -0.02 -3.00 -3.45
CA GLU A 219 1.04 -3.98 -3.17
C GLU A 219 0.56 -5.42 -3.46
N LEU A 220 -0.68 -5.73 -3.07
CA LEU A 220 -1.30 -7.03 -3.32
C LEU A 220 -1.54 -7.28 -4.81
N LEU A 221 -1.98 -6.28 -5.58
CA LEU A 221 -2.09 -6.38 -7.04
C LEU A 221 -0.72 -6.59 -7.69
N SER A 222 0.31 -5.86 -7.25
CA SER A 222 1.68 -6.06 -7.74
C SER A 222 2.20 -7.47 -7.46
N GLU A 223 1.86 -8.06 -6.31
CA GLU A 223 2.20 -9.44 -5.99
C GLU A 223 1.38 -10.44 -6.80
N ALA A 224 0.10 -10.17 -7.05
CA ALA A 224 -0.74 -10.97 -7.92
C ALA A 224 -0.18 -11.04 -9.34
N GLU A 225 0.21 -9.91 -9.94
CA GLU A 225 0.86 -9.86 -11.25
C GLU A 225 2.11 -10.74 -11.31
N ARG A 226 2.98 -10.69 -10.29
CA ARG A 226 4.16 -11.56 -10.23
C ARG A 226 3.80 -13.04 -10.15
N LEU A 227 2.77 -13.39 -9.37
CA LEU A 227 2.29 -14.77 -9.26
C LEU A 227 1.67 -15.25 -10.57
N LEU A 228 0.98 -14.37 -11.29
CA LEU A 228 0.44 -14.63 -12.62
C LEU A 228 1.56 -14.95 -13.63
N ASP A 229 2.61 -14.14 -13.66
CA ASP A 229 3.80 -14.36 -14.50
C ASP A 229 4.52 -15.67 -14.17
N ASP A 230 4.56 -16.05 -12.89
CA ASP A 230 5.17 -17.30 -12.41
C ASP A 230 4.24 -18.54 -12.60
N GLY A 231 3.04 -18.38 -13.16
CA GLY A 231 2.07 -19.45 -13.39
C GLY A 231 1.33 -19.94 -12.13
N ALA A 232 1.43 -19.21 -11.02
CA ALA A 232 0.78 -19.51 -9.75
C ALA A 232 -0.66 -18.93 -9.70
N PHE A 233 -1.51 -19.34 -10.65
CA PHE A 233 -2.81 -18.73 -10.94
C PHE A 233 -3.77 -18.65 -9.74
N GLU A 234 -3.92 -19.73 -8.97
CA GLU A 234 -4.80 -19.73 -7.78
C GLU A 234 -4.32 -18.75 -6.71
N ALA A 235 -3.00 -18.68 -6.48
CA ALA A 235 -2.42 -17.75 -5.53
C ALA A 235 -2.55 -16.30 -6.01
N SER A 236 -2.41 -16.06 -7.32
CA SER A 236 -2.67 -14.76 -7.94
C SER A 236 -4.11 -14.31 -7.70
N HIS A 237 -5.09 -15.17 -7.98
CA HIS A 237 -6.51 -14.90 -7.73
C HIS A 237 -6.78 -14.55 -6.26
N ASP A 238 -6.26 -15.35 -5.32
CA ASP A 238 -6.42 -15.08 -3.88
C ASP A 238 -5.87 -13.68 -3.48
N ARG A 239 -4.79 -13.23 -4.14
CA ARG A 239 -4.24 -11.88 -3.92
C ARG A 239 -5.10 -10.78 -4.51
N VAL A 240 -5.68 -10.99 -5.70
CA VAL A 240 -6.64 -10.04 -6.29
C VAL A 240 -7.88 -9.89 -5.41
N GLU A 241 -8.44 -11.00 -4.91
CA GLU A 241 -9.57 -10.96 -3.97
C GLU A 241 -9.22 -10.20 -2.69
N THR A 242 -8.07 -10.49 -2.09
CA THR A 242 -7.61 -9.76 -0.90
C THR A 242 -7.37 -8.28 -1.21
N ALA A 243 -6.91 -7.92 -2.42
CA ALA A 243 -6.73 -6.53 -2.83
C ALA A 243 -8.09 -5.81 -2.95
N ARG A 244 -9.09 -6.45 -3.56
CA ARG A 244 -10.47 -5.93 -3.64
C ARG A 244 -11.03 -5.63 -2.25
N GLU A 245 -10.84 -6.52 -1.28
CA GLU A 245 -11.24 -6.27 0.11
C GLU A 245 -10.62 -4.98 0.66
N ARG A 246 -9.34 -4.72 0.36
CA ARG A 246 -8.67 -3.48 0.81
C ARG A 246 -9.19 -2.24 0.12
N PHE A 247 -9.45 -2.28 -1.19
CA PHE A 247 -10.06 -1.15 -1.86
C PHE A 247 -11.52 -0.91 -1.40
N GLN A 248 -12.24 -1.97 -1.03
CA GLN A 248 -13.55 -1.84 -0.39
C GLN A 248 -13.43 -1.20 1.00
N ASP A 249 -12.49 -1.65 1.85
CA ASP A 249 -12.21 -1.00 3.14
C ASP A 249 -11.94 0.50 2.95
N ALA A 250 -11.18 0.87 1.91
CA ALA A 250 -10.88 2.26 1.58
C ALA A 250 -12.14 3.05 1.18
N THR A 251 -13.03 2.44 0.40
CA THR A 251 -14.33 3.03 -0.01
C THR A 251 -15.25 3.23 1.19
N ASP A 252 -15.28 2.27 2.11
CA ASP A 252 -16.09 2.32 3.32
C ASP A 252 -15.61 3.45 4.24
N VAL A 253 -14.29 3.61 4.41
CA VAL A 253 -13.68 4.75 5.13
C VAL A 253 -14.03 6.08 4.45
N ALA A 254 -13.90 6.13 3.12
CA ALA A 254 -14.19 7.32 2.34
C ALA A 254 -15.64 7.79 2.51
N THR A 255 -16.58 6.85 2.40
CA THR A 255 -18.01 7.10 2.59
C THR A 255 -18.35 7.50 4.02
N ALA A 256 -17.77 6.82 5.02
CA ALA A 256 -18.07 7.06 6.44
C ALA A 256 -17.61 8.44 6.92
N HIS A 257 -16.56 8.99 6.30
CA HIS A 257 -15.91 10.22 6.75
C HIS A 257 -15.92 11.35 5.71
N ASP A 258 -16.73 11.22 4.65
CA ASP A 258 -16.87 12.20 3.57
C ASP A 258 -15.52 12.63 2.96
N VAL A 259 -14.61 11.66 2.80
CA VAL A 259 -13.35 11.86 2.07
C VAL A 259 -13.45 11.27 0.66
N ASP A 260 -12.65 11.78 -0.26
CA ASP A 260 -12.64 11.37 -1.66
C ASP A 260 -12.39 9.86 -1.82
N ASP A 261 -13.22 9.17 -2.58
CA ASP A 261 -13.12 7.73 -2.83
C ASP A 261 -12.51 7.39 -4.20
N GLU A 262 -12.19 8.38 -5.04
CA GLU A 262 -11.63 8.19 -6.38
C GLU A 262 -10.42 7.23 -6.40
N PRO A 263 -9.43 7.32 -5.48
CA PRO A 263 -8.31 6.37 -5.45
C PRO A 263 -8.72 4.92 -5.18
N ALA A 264 -9.72 4.72 -4.32
CA ALA A 264 -10.25 3.39 -3.99
C ALA A 264 -11.01 2.78 -5.18
N GLN A 265 -11.83 3.59 -5.87
CA GLN A 265 -12.55 3.17 -7.07
C GLN A 265 -11.60 2.81 -8.21
N ALA A 266 -10.52 3.58 -8.40
CA ALA A 266 -9.48 3.26 -9.37
C ALA A 266 -8.81 1.91 -9.05
N GLY A 267 -8.53 1.64 -7.77
CA GLY A 267 -8.00 0.36 -7.30
C GLY A 267 -8.95 -0.82 -7.54
N LEU A 268 -10.25 -0.65 -7.27
CA LEU A 268 -11.26 -1.67 -7.59
C LEU A 268 -11.31 -1.99 -9.08
N ALA A 269 -11.30 -0.97 -9.94
CA ALA A 269 -11.28 -1.15 -11.38
C ALA A 269 -10.00 -1.89 -11.84
N ALA A 270 -8.84 -1.53 -11.30
CA ALA A 270 -7.59 -2.22 -11.59
C ALA A 270 -7.61 -3.69 -11.13
N ALA A 271 -8.21 -3.98 -9.96
CA ALA A 271 -8.39 -5.34 -9.48
C ALA A 271 -9.34 -6.15 -10.38
N ASP A 272 -10.40 -5.53 -10.91
CA ASP A 272 -11.31 -6.17 -11.87
C ASP A 272 -10.65 -6.48 -13.21
N ASP A 273 -9.84 -5.54 -13.73
CA ASP A 273 -9.06 -5.75 -14.96
C ASP A 273 -8.02 -6.87 -14.79
N LEU A 274 -7.31 -6.90 -13.66
CA LEU A 274 -6.34 -7.95 -13.37
C LEU A 274 -7.03 -9.29 -13.16
N GLU A 275 -8.16 -9.33 -12.46
CA GLU A 275 -8.94 -10.56 -12.27
C GLU A 275 -9.29 -11.20 -13.61
N ALA A 276 -9.82 -10.42 -14.55
CA ALA A 276 -10.15 -10.93 -15.88
C ALA A 276 -8.93 -11.55 -16.58
N SER A 277 -7.75 -10.99 -16.36
CA SER A 277 -6.49 -11.54 -16.87
C SER A 277 -6.11 -12.84 -16.13
N VAL A 278 -6.24 -12.87 -14.80
CA VAL A 278 -5.92 -14.05 -13.97
C VAL A 278 -6.83 -15.22 -14.30
N THR A 279 -8.12 -15.00 -14.52
CA THR A 279 -9.09 -16.05 -14.82
C THR A 279 -8.91 -16.63 -16.22
N ALA A 280 -8.54 -15.79 -17.20
CA ALA A 280 -8.33 -16.19 -18.59
C ALA A 280 -6.95 -16.84 -18.84
N ARG A 281 -5.91 -16.39 -18.13
CA ARG A 281 -4.51 -16.78 -18.42
C ARG A 281 -4.24 -18.29 -18.43
N PRO A 282 -4.80 -19.15 -17.55
CA PRO A 282 -4.48 -20.57 -17.56
C PRO A 282 -4.80 -21.25 -18.90
N ILE A 283 -6.00 -21.01 -19.44
CA ILE A 283 -6.43 -21.62 -20.71
C ILE A 283 -5.71 -20.98 -21.90
N GLU A 284 -5.42 -19.67 -21.85
CA GLU A 284 -4.60 -19.00 -22.86
C GLU A 284 -3.19 -19.57 -22.91
N ALA A 285 -2.54 -19.76 -21.76
CA ALA A 285 -1.19 -20.32 -21.67
C ALA A 285 -1.14 -21.77 -22.19
N ALA A 286 -2.16 -22.58 -21.93
CA ALA A 286 -2.25 -23.93 -22.45
C ALA A 286 -2.41 -23.95 -23.98
N ARG A 287 -3.24 -23.07 -24.54
CA ARG A 287 -3.40 -22.90 -26.00
C ARG A 287 -2.11 -22.40 -26.64
N GLU A 288 -1.46 -21.39 -26.06
CA GLU A 288 -0.17 -20.88 -26.53
C GLU A 288 0.91 -21.96 -26.56
N ALA A 289 0.97 -22.83 -25.54
CA ALA A 289 1.92 -23.94 -25.49
C ALA A 289 1.66 -24.96 -26.61
N TYR A 290 0.40 -25.26 -26.91
CA TYR A 290 0.04 -26.16 -28.00
C TYR A 290 0.26 -25.54 -29.39
N ASP A 291 -0.11 -24.28 -29.57
CA ASP A 291 0.08 -23.53 -30.82
C ASP A 291 1.57 -23.33 -31.16
N ALA A 292 2.46 -23.39 -30.17
CA ALA A 292 3.90 -23.29 -30.34
C ALA A 292 4.58 -24.60 -30.79
N VAL A 293 3.86 -25.72 -30.83
CA VAL A 293 4.39 -27.02 -31.25
C VAL A 293 4.77 -26.96 -32.74
N ASP A 294 6.03 -27.28 -33.05
CA ASP A 294 6.51 -27.40 -34.42
C ASP A 294 6.23 -28.81 -34.98
N ASP A 295 5.18 -28.93 -35.80
CA ASP A 295 4.80 -30.19 -36.44
C ASP A 295 5.89 -30.79 -37.35
N GLU A 296 6.77 -29.92 -37.86
CA GLU A 296 7.80 -30.24 -38.86
C GLU A 296 9.19 -30.43 -38.24
N GLY A 297 9.29 -30.23 -36.92
CA GLY A 297 10.51 -30.34 -36.13
C GLY A 297 10.95 -31.79 -35.85
N ASP A 298 12.00 -31.92 -35.03
CA ASP A 298 12.46 -33.22 -34.55
C ASP A 298 11.37 -33.91 -33.69
N PRO A 299 11.08 -35.19 -33.91
CA PRO A 299 10.01 -35.87 -33.16
C PRO A 299 10.22 -35.89 -31.64
N ALA A 300 11.45 -35.89 -31.14
CA ALA A 300 11.71 -35.83 -29.70
C ALA A 300 11.41 -34.45 -29.12
N ASP A 301 11.80 -33.38 -29.84
CA ASP A 301 11.45 -32.00 -29.46
C ASP A 301 9.94 -31.78 -29.50
N ARG A 302 9.24 -32.35 -30.50
CA ARG A 302 7.78 -32.31 -30.61
C ARG A 302 7.09 -33.03 -29.45
N VAL A 303 7.60 -34.19 -29.04
CA VAL A 303 7.10 -34.91 -27.85
C VAL A 303 7.24 -34.04 -26.61
N ALA A 304 8.40 -33.43 -26.37
CA ALA A 304 8.61 -32.58 -25.20
C ALA A 304 7.64 -31.40 -25.17
N ALA A 305 7.47 -30.69 -26.29
CA ALA A 305 6.54 -29.56 -26.39
C ALA A 305 5.07 -29.97 -26.16
N LEU A 306 4.65 -31.13 -26.67
CA LEU A 306 3.31 -31.67 -26.46
C LEU A 306 3.07 -32.14 -25.02
N GLU A 307 4.11 -32.61 -24.32
CA GLU A 307 4.03 -32.92 -22.89
C GLU A 307 3.87 -31.64 -22.06
N ASP A 308 4.61 -30.58 -22.36
CA ASP A 308 4.46 -29.27 -21.73
C ASP A 308 3.05 -28.71 -21.93
N ALA A 309 2.51 -28.81 -23.17
CA ALA A 309 1.14 -28.41 -23.47
C ALA A 309 0.10 -29.24 -22.68
N LEU A 310 0.28 -30.56 -22.60
CA LEU A 310 -0.61 -31.43 -21.82
C LEU A 310 -0.55 -31.11 -20.33
N ASP A 311 0.63 -30.81 -19.79
CA ASP A 311 0.80 -30.40 -18.40
C ASP A 311 0.13 -29.04 -18.13
N ALA A 312 0.19 -28.09 -19.07
CA ALA A 312 -0.56 -26.85 -18.98
C ALA A 312 -2.08 -27.09 -18.95
N TYR A 313 -2.63 -27.93 -19.84
CA TYR A 313 -4.05 -28.30 -19.81
C TYR A 313 -4.47 -29.03 -18.53
N ARG A 314 -3.58 -29.83 -17.92
CA ARG A 314 -3.82 -30.43 -16.59
C ARG A 314 -3.92 -29.38 -15.49
N VAL A 315 -3.17 -28.28 -15.57
CA VAL A 315 -3.33 -27.14 -14.68
C VAL A 315 -4.69 -26.48 -14.90
N VAL A 316 -5.10 -26.24 -16.14
CA VAL A 316 -6.45 -25.70 -16.47
C VAL A 316 -7.55 -26.59 -15.88
N ALA A 317 -7.48 -27.90 -16.12
CA ALA A 317 -8.46 -28.85 -15.59
C ALA A 317 -8.54 -28.81 -14.07
N ARG A 318 -7.40 -28.64 -13.38
CA ARG A 318 -7.38 -28.49 -11.91
C ARG A 318 -8.09 -27.22 -11.47
N VAL A 319 -7.76 -26.07 -12.04
CA VAL A 319 -8.30 -24.78 -11.58
C VAL A 319 -9.79 -24.62 -11.91
N VAL A 320 -10.25 -25.13 -13.06
CA VAL A 320 -11.67 -25.10 -13.47
C VAL A 320 -12.54 -26.07 -12.65
N THR A 321 -11.96 -27.15 -12.13
CA THR A 321 -12.70 -28.13 -11.30
C THR A 321 -12.58 -27.87 -9.79
N ALA A 322 -11.62 -27.04 -9.38
CA ALA A 322 -11.37 -26.69 -7.99
C ALA A 322 -12.39 -25.66 -7.44
N GLY A 323 -13.63 -26.10 -7.21
CA GLY A 323 -14.61 -25.38 -6.38
C GLY A 323 -15.16 -24.09 -7.00
N GLU A 324 -15.61 -23.16 -6.12
CA GLU A 324 -16.37 -21.94 -6.45
C GLU A 324 -15.57 -20.85 -7.21
N ARG A 325 -14.35 -21.14 -7.69
CA ARG A 325 -13.48 -20.15 -8.33
C ARG A 325 -13.85 -19.93 -9.81
N PRO A 326 -13.90 -18.67 -10.30
CA PRO A 326 -14.37 -18.33 -11.64
C PRO A 326 -13.25 -18.37 -12.69
N PHE A 327 -12.44 -19.43 -12.76
CA PHE A 327 -11.48 -19.57 -13.86
C PHE A 327 -12.21 -19.82 -15.19
N ASP A 328 -11.71 -19.21 -16.27
CA ASP A 328 -12.36 -19.33 -17.58
C ASP A 328 -12.21 -20.73 -18.16
N GLY A 329 -13.29 -21.18 -18.80
CA GLY A 329 -13.46 -22.53 -19.33
C GLY A 329 -14.35 -23.38 -18.43
N ASP A 330 -14.98 -24.38 -19.04
CA ASP A 330 -15.67 -25.44 -18.33
C ASP A 330 -14.98 -26.79 -18.58
N SER A 331 -15.28 -27.77 -17.74
CA SER A 331 -14.66 -29.09 -17.83
C SER A 331 -14.88 -29.78 -19.18
N GLU A 332 -15.94 -29.43 -19.90
CA GLU A 332 -16.22 -29.96 -21.24
C GLU A 332 -15.28 -29.33 -22.27
N THR A 333 -15.15 -28.01 -22.27
CA THR A 333 -14.22 -27.23 -23.10
C THR A 333 -12.78 -27.68 -22.89
N VAL A 334 -12.33 -27.79 -21.63
CA VAL A 334 -10.96 -28.24 -21.32
C VAL A 334 -10.72 -29.64 -21.86
N ARG A 335 -11.70 -30.54 -21.73
CA ARG A 335 -11.58 -31.91 -22.25
C ARG A 335 -11.52 -31.93 -23.78
N GLU A 336 -12.38 -31.17 -24.46
CA GLU A 336 -12.41 -31.07 -25.92
C GLU A 336 -11.10 -30.51 -26.50
N GLU A 337 -10.49 -29.55 -25.81
CA GLU A 337 -9.20 -28.97 -26.22
C GLU A 337 -8.00 -29.84 -25.86
N THR A 338 -8.08 -30.62 -24.78
CA THR A 338 -7.01 -31.56 -24.40
C THR A 338 -6.94 -32.77 -25.33
N GLU A 339 -8.08 -33.21 -25.90
CA GLU A 339 -8.16 -34.37 -26.79
C GLU A 339 -7.21 -34.32 -28.00
N PRO A 340 -7.15 -33.23 -28.81
CA PRO A 340 -6.21 -33.14 -29.92
C PRO A 340 -4.74 -33.14 -29.45
N VAL A 341 -4.42 -32.49 -28.33
CA VAL A 341 -3.05 -32.50 -27.75
C VAL A 341 -2.60 -33.93 -27.45
N ILE A 342 -3.47 -34.73 -26.82
CA ILE A 342 -3.17 -36.14 -26.52
C ILE A 342 -3.04 -36.96 -27.80
N ALA A 343 -3.91 -36.74 -28.79
CA ALA A 343 -3.85 -37.44 -30.07
C ALA A 343 -2.53 -37.17 -30.81
N ASP A 344 -2.07 -35.92 -30.79
CA ASP A 344 -0.83 -35.48 -31.40
C ASP A 344 0.39 -36.00 -30.63
N LEU A 345 0.34 -36.02 -29.29
CA LEU A 345 1.37 -36.61 -28.44
C LEU A 345 1.54 -38.11 -28.70
N VAL A 346 0.43 -38.86 -28.81
CA VAL A 346 0.45 -40.28 -29.15
C VAL A 346 1.10 -40.50 -30.53
N ARG A 347 0.74 -39.68 -31.53
CA ARG A 347 1.34 -39.76 -32.87
C ARG A 347 2.84 -39.48 -32.84
N ALA A 348 3.25 -38.41 -32.15
CA ALA A 348 4.65 -38.02 -32.01
C ALA A 348 5.49 -39.10 -31.32
N ARG A 349 4.97 -39.71 -30.24
CA ARG A 349 5.66 -40.81 -29.57
C ARG A 349 5.79 -42.05 -30.46
N VAL A 350 4.76 -42.40 -31.24
CA VAL A 350 4.85 -43.51 -32.20
C VAL A 350 5.87 -43.23 -33.31
N GLU A 351 5.93 -41.99 -33.83
CA GLU A 351 6.93 -41.59 -34.82
C GLU A 351 8.35 -41.67 -34.23
N CYS A 352 8.56 -41.10 -33.04
CA CYS A 352 9.84 -41.16 -32.35
C CYS A 352 10.29 -42.60 -32.05
N ALA A 353 9.35 -43.46 -31.62
CA ALA A 353 9.60 -44.88 -31.39
C ALA A 353 10.06 -45.59 -32.67
N ARG A 354 9.41 -45.32 -33.81
CA ARG A 354 9.77 -45.93 -35.11
C ARG A 354 11.13 -45.45 -35.61
N GLU A 355 11.47 -44.18 -35.44
CA GLU A 355 12.79 -43.66 -35.80
C GLU A 355 13.90 -44.24 -34.94
N ARG A 356 13.70 -44.28 -33.61
CA ARG A 356 14.64 -44.90 -32.66
C ARG A 356 14.80 -46.39 -32.94
N ARG A 357 13.71 -47.09 -33.27
CA ARG A 357 13.75 -48.48 -33.71
C ARG A 357 14.61 -48.65 -34.95
N ALA A 358 14.37 -47.86 -36.01
CA ALA A 358 15.12 -47.97 -37.26
C ALA A 358 16.62 -47.66 -37.06
N ALA A 359 16.94 -46.66 -36.23
CA ALA A 359 18.32 -46.35 -35.86
C ALA A 359 18.97 -47.48 -35.04
N GLY A 360 18.24 -48.05 -34.08
CA GLY A 360 18.73 -49.15 -33.25
C GLY A 360 18.94 -50.45 -34.04
N GLU A 361 18.06 -50.76 -34.99
CA GLU A 361 18.25 -51.86 -35.94
C GLU A 361 19.51 -51.66 -36.80
N TRP A 362 19.76 -50.43 -37.25
CA TRP A 362 20.98 -50.09 -37.99
C TRP A 362 22.26 -50.27 -37.16
N GLU A 363 22.28 -49.79 -35.91
CA GLU A 363 23.41 -49.96 -34.99
C GLU A 363 23.65 -51.43 -34.67
N TRP A 364 22.58 -52.22 -34.54
CA TRP A 364 22.69 -53.66 -34.31
C TRP A 364 23.33 -54.35 -35.53
N GLU A 365 22.89 -54.03 -36.74
CA GLU A 365 23.51 -54.55 -37.97
C GLU A 365 24.98 -54.14 -38.11
N ALA A 366 25.35 -52.96 -37.60
CA ALA A 366 26.72 -52.47 -37.54
C ALA A 366 27.57 -53.14 -36.44
N GLY A 367 26.96 -53.92 -35.54
CA GLY A 367 27.63 -54.62 -34.44
C GLY A 367 27.85 -53.77 -33.18
N ASN A 368 27.22 -52.60 -33.08
CA ASN A 368 27.27 -51.72 -31.92
C ASN A 368 26.15 -52.09 -30.93
N ASP A 369 26.28 -53.24 -30.29
CA ASP A 369 25.22 -53.84 -29.46
C ASP A 369 24.76 -52.93 -28.29
N GLU A 370 25.65 -52.10 -27.71
CA GLU A 370 25.29 -51.14 -26.64
C GLU A 370 24.39 -50.00 -27.15
N ALA A 371 24.79 -49.33 -28.24
CA ALA A 371 24.00 -48.24 -28.84
C ALA A 371 22.65 -48.76 -29.38
N ALA A 372 22.65 -49.96 -29.97
CA ALA A 372 21.42 -50.62 -30.40
C ALA A 372 20.47 -50.88 -29.23
N TYR A 373 20.99 -51.39 -28.10
CA TYR A 373 20.20 -51.66 -26.91
C TYR A 373 19.57 -50.38 -26.36
N ASP A 374 20.31 -49.28 -26.26
CA ASP A 374 19.82 -48.00 -25.74
C ASP A 374 18.69 -47.44 -26.63
N LEU A 375 18.90 -47.41 -27.96
CA LEU A 375 17.91 -46.92 -28.93
C LEU A 375 16.63 -47.75 -28.95
N LEU A 376 16.77 -49.07 -28.93
CA LEU A 376 15.63 -50.00 -28.97
C LEU A 376 14.85 -50.00 -27.64
N SER A 377 15.54 -49.82 -26.51
CA SER A 377 14.89 -49.63 -25.21
C SER A 377 14.12 -48.31 -25.15
N ALA A 378 14.73 -47.20 -25.62
CA ALA A 378 14.04 -45.92 -25.70
C ALA A 378 12.81 -45.98 -26.64
N ALA A 379 12.91 -46.66 -27.78
CA ALA A 379 11.78 -46.88 -28.68
C ALA A 379 10.64 -47.65 -28.01
N ARG A 380 10.96 -48.65 -27.18
CA ARG A 380 9.96 -49.38 -26.39
C ARG A 380 9.29 -48.48 -25.36
N ASP A 381 10.05 -47.64 -24.67
CA ASP A 381 9.50 -46.72 -23.66
C ASP A 381 8.52 -45.71 -24.28
N ASP A 382 8.81 -45.20 -25.48
CA ASP A 382 7.88 -44.36 -26.23
C ASP A 382 6.58 -45.08 -26.61
N PHE A 383 6.69 -46.32 -27.10
CA PHE A 383 5.52 -47.14 -27.41
C PHE A 383 4.69 -47.44 -26.17
N ASP A 384 5.33 -47.80 -25.05
CA ASP A 384 4.66 -48.07 -23.78
C ASP A 384 3.89 -46.81 -23.32
N ARG A 385 4.52 -45.63 -23.40
CA ARG A 385 3.88 -44.36 -23.05
C ARG A 385 2.75 -43.97 -24.01
N ALA A 386 2.90 -44.23 -25.31
CA ALA A 386 1.84 -44.00 -26.30
C ALA A 386 0.62 -44.91 -26.07
N VAL A 387 0.83 -46.17 -25.69
CA VAL A 387 -0.26 -47.10 -25.33
C VAL A 387 -1.01 -46.62 -24.09
N GLU A 388 -0.28 -46.18 -23.05
CA GLU A 388 -0.90 -45.65 -21.82
C GLU A 388 -1.82 -44.46 -22.14
N LEU A 389 -1.32 -43.47 -22.88
CA LEU A 389 -2.08 -42.27 -23.25
C LEU A 389 -3.30 -42.61 -24.12
N ALA A 390 -3.13 -43.45 -25.14
CA ALA A 390 -4.22 -43.87 -26.03
C ALA A 390 -5.29 -44.72 -25.34
N ALA A 391 -4.95 -45.41 -24.25
CA ALA A 391 -5.91 -46.17 -23.46
C ALA A 391 -6.70 -45.27 -22.49
N GLU A 392 -6.09 -44.19 -22.00
CA GLU A 392 -6.71 -43.25 -21.07
C GLU A 392 -7.67 -42.27 -21.78
N PHE A 393 -7.34 -41.86 -23.02
CA PHE A 393 -8.13 -40.92 -23.82
C PHE A 393 -8.34 -41.46 -25.25
N PRO A 394 -9.59 -41.74 -25.66
CA PRO A 394 -9.84 -42.43 -26.92
C PRO A 394 -10.06 -41.46 -28.10
N PRO A 395 -8.97 -40.96 -28.71
CA PRO A 395 -8.91 -40.95 -30.18
C PRO A 395 -7.81 -41.87 -30.78
N GLY A 396 -6.98 -42.54 -29.98
CA GLY A 396 -5.89 -43.41 -30.46
C GLY A 396 -6.25 -44.91 -30.64
N ASP A 397 -5.65 -45.59 -31.62
CA ASP A 397 -5.75 -47.07 -31.77
C ASP A 397 -4.71 -47.75 -30.86
N ALA A 398 -4.99 -47.80 -29.56
CA ALA A 398 -4.11 -48.40 -28.56
C ALA A 398 -3.76 -49.88 -28.87
N ASP A 399 -4.65 -50.61 -29.54
CA ASP A 399 -4.42 -52.00 -29.94
C ASP A 399 -3.41 -52.11 -31.09
N ALA A 400 -3.42 -51.16 -32.04
CA ALA A 400 -2.40 -51.10 -33.08
C ALA A 400 -1.03 -50.77 -32.53
N ILE A 401 -0.93 -49.78 -31.64
CA ILE A 401 0.33 -49.39 -31.01
C ILE A 401 0.89 -50.56 -30.19
N ARG A 402 0.03 -51.28 -29.44
CA ARG A 402 0.45 -52.46 -28.65
C ARG A 402 1.01 -53.58 -29.53
N ARG A 403 0.41 -53.83 -30.70
CA ARG A 403 0.92 -54.83 -31.65
C ARG A 403 2.31 -54.47 -32.19
N GLU A 404 2.54 -53.20 -32.54
CA GLU A 404 3.86 -52.74 -32.99
C GLU A 404 4.91 -52.85 -31.87
N ARG A 405 4.53 -52.51 -30.64
CA ARG A 405 5.35 -52.67 -29.44
C ARG A 405 5.72 -54.13 -29.18
N GLU A 406 4.75 -55.04 -29.27
CA GLU A 406 4.97 -56.49 -29.11
C GLU A 406 5.95 -57.01 -30.16
N GLN A 407 5.79 -56.61 -31.42
CA GLN A 407 6.73 -56.92 -32.51
C GLN A 407 8.14 -56.44 -32.18
N LEU A 408 8.29 -55.20 -31.71
CA LEU A 408 9.59 -54.66 -31.29
C LEU A 408 10.23 -55.51 -30.18
N VAL A 409 9.47 -55.92 -29.16
CA VAL A 409 10.03 -56.75 -28.08
C VAL A 409 10.45 -58.13 -28.57
N GLU A 410 9.69 -58.77 -29.45
CA GLU A 410 10.10 -60.03 -30.08
C GLU A 410 11.42 -59.88 -30.85
N ASP A 411 11.64 -58.73 -31.49
CA ASP A 411 12.84 -58.45 -32.27
C ASP A 411 14.08 -58.15 -31.39
N ILE A 412 13.91 -57.53 -30.22
CA ILE A 412 15.01 -57.13 -29.31
C ILE A 412 15.40 -58.24 -28.33
N ASP A 413 14.50 -59.15 -27.95
CA ASP A 413 14.77 -60.23 -26.97
C ASP A 413 16.11 -60.98 -27.21
N PRO A 414 16.49 -61.34 -28.45
CA PRO A 414 17.79 -61.96 -28.74
C PRO A 414 19.01 -61.05 -28.51
N LEU A 415 18.86 -59.74 -28.69
CA LEU A 415 19.88 -58.72 -28.43
C LEU A 415 20.03 -58.49 -26.92
N VAL A 416 18.93 -58.36 -26.18
CA VAL A 416 18.92 -58.20 -24.71
C VAL A 416 19.67 -59.34 -24.04
N ILE A 417 19.35 -60.58 -24.41
CA ILE A 417 20.00 -61.78 -23.86
C ILE A 417 21.51 -61.73 -24.12
N ARG A 418 21.94 -61.30 -25.31
CA ARG A 418 23.36 -61.23 -25.70
C ARG A 418 24.10 -60.12 -24.97
N TYR A 419 23.50 -58.94 -24.85
CA TYR A 419 24.06 -57.79 -24.16
C TYR A 419 24.19 -58.06 -22.65
N GLU A 420 23.13 -58.57 -22.01
CA GLU A 420 23.14 -58.93 -20.58
C GLU A 420 24.14 -60.04 -20.26
N LEU A 421 24.29 -61.06 -21.14
CA LEU A 421 25.32 -62.09 -21.01
C LEU A 421 26.74 -61.51 -21.12
N THR A 422 26.94 -60.52 -22.00
CA THR A 422 28.24 -59.87 -22.20
C THR A 422 28.61 -59.04 -20.98
N GLN A 423 27.69 -58.21 -20.48
CA GLN A 423 27.83 -57.44 -19.24
C GLN A 423 28.05 -58.35 -18.00
N ALA A 424 27.36 -59.49 -17.92
CA ALA A 424 27.52 -60.44 -16.83
C ALA A 424 28.90 -61.14 -16.86
N ASN A 425 29.42 -61.45 -18.06
CA ASN A 425 30.75 -62.01 -18.21
C ASN A 425 31.85 -61.00 -17.88
N GLU A 426 31.71 -59.74 -18.29
CA GLU A 426 32.66 -58.67 -17.93
C GLU A 426 32.71 -58.44 -16.41
N LYS A 427 31.57 -58.56 -15.72
CA LYS A 427 31.50 -58.51 -14.24
C LYS A 427 32.08 -59.74 -13.53
N LEU A 428 32.29 -60.86 -14.23
CA LEU A 428 32.93 -62.06 -13.69
C LEU A 428 34.44 -62.10 -13.95
N GLU A 429 34.92 -61.32 -14.93
CA GLU A 429 36.34 -61.19 -15.28
C GLU A 429 37.07 -60.05 -14.53
N HIS A 430 36.33 -59.20 -13.81
CA HIS A 430 36.81 -58.23 -12.83
C HIS A 430 36.52 -58.68 -11.40
#